data_AF-A0A661LIA8-F1
#
_entry.id   AF-A0A661LIA8-F1
#
_cell.length_a   1.000
_cell.length_b   1.000
_cell.length_c   1.000
_cell.angle_alpha   90.00
_cell.angle_beta   90.00
_cell.angle_gamma   90.00
#
_symmetry.space_group_name_H-M   'P 1'
#
loop_
_entity.id
_entity.type
_entity.pdbx_description
1 polymer ?
#
loop_
_entity_poly.entity_id
_entity_poly.type
_entity_poly.pdbx_seq_one_letter_code
_entity_poly.pdbx_strand_id
1 'polypeptide(L)' 'NYSRAYLRHLFLSREILSFRLTTIHNLYYYTKFMSEIRQAIRDDRLAEFSHDFYRGEAESL' A
#
# COMPACT_ATOMS: atom_id res chain seq x y z
N ASN A 1 6.11 0.59 12.97
CA ASN A 1 6.47 -0.40 13.99
C ASN A 1 7.53 -1.41 13.55
N TYR A 2 7.71 -1.70 12.26
CA TYR A 2 8.82 -2.55 11.78
C TYR A 2 9.59 -1.85 10.67
N SER A 3 10.92 -1.97 10.68
CA SER A 3 11.76 -1.40 9.62
C SER A 3 11.76 -2.30 8.38
N ARG A 4 12.05 -1.71 7.21
CA ARG A 4 12.20 -2.47 5.95
C ARG A 4 13.30 -3.54 6.06
N ALA A 5 14.38 -3.24 6.78
CA ALA A 5 15.47 -4.18 7.04
C ALA A 5 15.00 -5.39 7.87
N TYR A 6 14.15 -5.16 8.88
CA TYR A 6 13.60 -6.23 9.72
C TYR A 6 12.64 -7.14 8.95
N LEU A 7 11.78 -6.57 8.10
CA LEU A 7 10.90 -7.37 7.23
C LEU A 7 11.71 -8.19 6.22
N ARG A 8 12.76 -7.61 5.63
CA ARG A 8 13.68 -8.33 4.73
C ARG A 8 14.36 -9.49 5.44
N HIS A 9 14.81 -9.28 6.68
CA HIS A 9 15.40 -10.35 7.50
C HIS A 9 14.41 -11.50 7.74
N LEU A 10 13.18 -11.19 8.19
CA LEU A 10 12.15 -12.21 8.41
C LEU A 10 11.80 -12.99 7.14
N PHE A 11 11.77 -12.30 5.98
CA PHE A 11 11.52 -12.93 4.69
C PHE A 11 12.64 -13.89 4.29
N LEU A 12 13.90 -13.49 4.47
CA LEU A 12 15.07 -14.33 4.19
C LEU A 12 15.15 -15.53 5.13
N SER A 13 14.76 -15.37 6.40
CA SER A 13 14.69 -16.44 7.40
C SER A 13 13.52 -17.41 7.19
N ARG A 14 12.67 -17.18 6.17
CA ARG A 14 11.46 -17.98 5.83
C ARG A 14 10.49 -18.14 7.00
N GLU A 15 10.41 -17.15 7.88
CA GLU A 15 9.51 -17.20 9.01
C GLU A 15 8.06 -16.91 8.62
N ILE A 16 7.11 -17.66 9.18
CA ILE A 16 5.67 -17.44 8.96
C ILE A 16 5.22 -16.03 9.37
N LEU A 17 5.95 -15.40 10.29
CA LEU A 17 5.69 -14.04 10.74
C LEU A 17 5.85 -13.02 9.60
N SER A 18 6.79 -13.25 8.67
CA SER A 18 6.96 -12.39 7.50
C SER A 18 5.69 -12.37 6.65
N PHE A 19 5.08 -13.53 6.39
CA PHE A 19 3.84 -13.61 5.61
C PHE A 19 2.68 -12.94 6.34
N ARG A 20 2.55 -13.14 7.65
CA ARG A 20 1.50 -12.48 8.45
C ARG A 20 1.62 -10.96 8.41
N LEU A 21 2.83 -10.43 8.60
CA LEU A 21 3.07 -8.99 8.57
C LEU A 21 2.83 -8.39 7.19
N THR A 22 3.25 -9.08 6.12
CA THR A 22 2.97 -8.65 4.75
C THR A 22 1.47 -8.64 4.45
N THR A 23 0.73 -9.68 4.85
CA THR A 23 -0.73 -9.72 4.67
C THR A 23 -1.43 -8.59 5.41
N ILE A 24 -1.09 -8.35 6.69
CA ILE A 24 -1.67 -7.26 7.47
C ILE A 24 -1.37 -5.90 6.82
N HIS A 25 -0.14 -5.68 6.39
CA HIS A 25 0.27 -4.45 5.71
C HIS A 25 -0.50 -4.24 4.41
N ASN A 26 -0.58 -5.27 3.56
CA ASN A 26 -1.27 -5.21 2.27
C ASN A 26 -2.77 -4.94 2.48
N LEU A 27 -3.42 -5.67 3.39
CA LEU A 27 -4.85 -5.50 3.64
C LEU A 27 -5.16 -4.09 4.15
N TYR A 28 -4.34 -3.56 5.07
CA TYR A 28 -4.46 -2.17 5.51
C TYR A 28 -4.31 -1.19 4.35
N TYR A 29 -3.29 -1.36 3.52
CA TYR A 29 -3.04 -0.52 2.35
C TYR A 29 -4.24 -0.53 1.39
N TYR A 30 -4.71 -1.71 0.98
CA TYR A 30 -5.86 -1.82 0.07
C TYR A 30 -7.15 -1.25 0.67
N THR A 31 -7.41 -1.47 1.95
CA THR A 31 -8.60 -0.94 2.62
C THR A 31 -8.58 0.59 2.64
N LYS A 32 -7.40 1.17 2.94
CA LYS A 32 -7.19 2.62 2.91
C LYS A 32 -7.33 3.17 1.49
N PHE A 33 -6.66 2.56 0.51
CA PHE A 33 -6.70 2.97 -0.89
C PHE A 33 -8.13 2.96 -1.45
N MET A 34 -8.90 1.92 -1.17
CA MET A 34 -10.31 1.86 -1.57
C MET A 34 -11.17 2.91 -0.86
N SER A 35 -10.82 3.29 0.37
CA SER A 35 -11.48 4.39 1.07
C SER A 35 -11.22 5.74 0.42
N GLU A 36 -9.98 5.98 -0.01
CA GLU A 36 -9.57 7.19 -0.72
C GLU A 36 -10.25 7.30 -2.09
N ILE A 37 -10.32 6.19 -2.85
CA ILE A 37 -11.09 6.13 -4.11
C ILE A 37 -12.56 6.48 -3.87
N ARG A 38 -13.20 5.85 -2.88
CA ARG A 38 -14.61 6.14 -2.56
C ARG A 38 -14.81 7.61 -2.17
N GLN A 39 -13.84 8.22 -1.50
CA GLN A 39 -13.89 9.64 -1.18
C GLN A 39 -13.73 10.52 -2.43
N ALA A 40 -12.78 10.20 -3.31
CA ALA A 40 -12.58 10.92 -4.56
C ALA A 40 -13.82 10.87 -5.49
N ILE A 41 -14.56 9.75 -5.48
CA ILE A 41 -15.84 9.63 -6.18
C ILE A 41 -16.90 10.57 -5.58
N ARG A 42 -17.02 10.61 -4.23
CA ARG A 42 -17.99 11.50 -3.55
C ARG A 42 -17.69 12.98 -3.79
N ASP A 43 -16.42 13.31 -3.93
CA ASP A 43 -15.94 14.68 -4.14
C ASP A 43 -15.80 15.04 -5.64
N ASP A 44 -16.29 14.19 -6.56
CA ASP A 44 -16.22 14.35 -8.02
C ASP A 44 -14.81 14.61 -8.59
N ARG A 45 -13.78 14.11 -7.89
CA ARG A 45 -12.35 14.31 -8.21
C ARG A 45 -11.61 13.02 -8.54
N LEU A 46 -12.33 12.00 -9.01
CA LEU A 46 -11.74 10.68 -9.32
C LEU A 46 -10.67 10.78 -10.42
N ALA A 47 -10.87 11.62 -11.42
CA ALA A 47 -9.92 11.79 -12.53
C ALA A 47 -8.58 12.37 -12.04
N GLU A 48 -8.63 13.39 -11.17
CA GLU A 48 -7.43 13.97 -10.52
C GLU A 48 -6.72 12.94 -9.64
N PHE A 49 -7.48 12.21 -8.81
CA PHE A 49 -6.94 11.15 -7.97
C PHE A 49 -6.20 10.09 -8.78
N SER A 50 -6.78 9.65 -9.90
CA SER A 50 -6.17 8.69 -10.82
C SER A 50 -4.87 9.23 -11.44
N HIS A 51 -4.91 10.48 -11.94
CA HIS A 51 -3.74 11.12 -12.53
C HIS A 51 -2.59 11.26 -11.53
N ASP A 52 -2.88 11.73 -10.31
CA ASP A 52 -1.89 11.87 -9.25
C ASP A 52 -1.31 10.52 -8.81
N PHE A 53 -2.15 9.48 -8.74
CA PHE A 53 -1.73 8.12 -8.42
C PHE A 53 -0.73 7.58 -9.46
N TYR A 54 -1.07 7.64 -10.75
CA TYR A 54 -0.19 7.16 -11.81
C TYR A 54 1.10 8.00 -11.96
N ARG A 55 1.04 9.31 -11.68
CA ARG A 55 2.25 10.15 -11.65
C ARG A 55 3.21 9.69 -10.55
N GLY A 56 2.70 9.43 -9.34
CA GLY A 56 3.53 8.94 -8.23
C GLY A 56 4.15 7.56 -8.49
N GLU A 57 3.42 6.66 -9.14
CA GLU A 57 3.95 5.35 -9.55
C GLU A 57 5.07 5.47 -10.59
N ALA A 58 4.96 6.42 -11.54
CA ALA A 58 5.99 6.67 -12.55
C ALA A 58 7.28 7.27 -11.96
N GLU A 59 7.19 8.06 -10.88
CA GLU A 59 8.34 8.63 -10.16
C GLU A 59 9.02 7.62 -9.20
N SER A 60 8.34 6.52 -8.87
CA SER A 60 8.84 5.44 -8.01
C SER A 60 9.62 4.36 -8.76
N LEU A 61 9.68 4.43 -10.10
CA LEU A 61 10.42 3.52 -10.99
C LEU A 61 11.77 4.10 -11.39
#